data_AF-X1GBP9-F1
#
_entry.id   AF-X1GBP9-F1
#
_cell.length_a   1.000
_cell.length_b   1.000
_cell.length_c   1.000
_cell.angle_alpha   90.00
_cell.angle_beta   90.00
_cell.angle_gamma   90.00
#
_symmetry.space_group_name_H-M   'P 1'
#
loop_
_entity.id
_entity.type
_entity.pdbx_description
1 polymer ?
#
loop_
_entity_poly.entity_id
_entity_poly.type
_entity_poly.pdbx_seq_one_letter_code
_entity_poly.pdbx_strand_id
1 'polypeptide(L)'
;MVIRSGLPTTLDLIVGGLAIILVLEATRRIIGSALPIVVTVFLLYSYFGQIMPGFFAHRGYSLERIIEHLYSGTEGIFGIPLGVSASFVFLFILFGAVLNKTGMGKFFT
;
A
#
# COMPACT_ATOMS: atom_id res chain seq x y z
N MET A 1 16.10 -22.23 -6.92
CA MET A 1 15.50 -21.75 -5.67
C MET A 1 14.02 -21.43 -5.89
N VAL A 2 13.18 -22.43 -6.18
CA VAL A 2 11.71 -22.26 -6.28
C VAL A 2 11.05 -23.54 -5.80
N ILE A 3 10.92 -23.72 -4.49
CA ILE A 3 10.08 -24.76 -3.90
C ILE A 3 9.38 -24.13 -2.69
N ARG A 4 8.36 -23.29 -2.94
CA ARG A 4 7.32 -22.82 -2.00
C ARG A 4 6.34 -21.81 -2.62
N SER A 5 6.11 -21.90 -3.93
CA SER A 5 5.11 -21.07 -4.61
C SER A 5 3.69 -21.52 -4.24
N GLY A 6 3.03 -20.78 -3.34
CA GLY A 6 1.57 -20.77 -3.23
C GLY A 6 0.94 -21.14 -1.89
N LEU A 7 1.72 -21.39 -0.84
CA LEU A 7 1.18 -21.53 0.52
C LEU A 7 1.83 -20.50 1.45
N PRO A 8 1.16 -19.37 1.72
CA PRO A 8 1.66 -18.40 2.69
C PRO A 8 1.81 -19.09 4.04
N THR A 9 2.99 -18.96 4.66
CA THR A 9 3.17 -19.47 6.02
C THR A 9 2.44 -18.55 7.01
N THR A 10 2.09 -19.08 8.18
CA THR A 10 1.45 -18.27 9.24
C THR A 10 2.29 -17.04 9.59
N LEU A 11 3.63 -17.15 9.51
CA LEU A 11 4.53 -16.01 9.70
C LEU A 11 4.37 -14.94 8.62
N ASP A 12 4.26 -15.34 7.34
CA ASP A 12 4.05 -14.40 6.23
C ASP A 12 2.71 -13.65 6.38
N LEU A 13 1.67 -14.35 6.86
CA LEU A 13 0.37 -13.74 7.13
C LEU A 13 0.42 -12.74 8.29
N ILE A 14 1.13 -13.07 9.38
CA ILE A 14 1.29 -12.17 10.52
C ILE A 14 2.09 -10.93 10.11
N VAL A 15 3.22 -11.12 9.44
CA VAL A 15 4.08 -10.01 8.97
C VAL A 15 3.35 -9.16 7.94
N GLY A 16 2.64 -9.78 6.99
CA GLY A 16 1.86 -9.07 5.99
C GLY A 16 0.71 -8.27 6.61
N GLY A 17 -0.02 -8.85 7.56
CA GLY A 17 -1.06 -8.15 8.32
C GLY A 17 -0.51 -6.96 9.09
N LEU A 18 0.62 -7.13 9.79
CA LEU A 18 1.30 -6.04 10.49
C LEU A 18 1.77 -4.94 9.52
N ALA A 19 2.32 -5.31 8.37
CA ALA A 19 2.75 -4.35 7.36
C ALA A 19 1.58 -3.49 6.85
N ILE A 20 0.42 -4.09 6.59
CA ILE A 20 -0.79 -3.35 6.18
C ILE A 20 -1.21 -2.34 7.25
N ILE A 21 -1.24 -2.75 8.52
CA ILE A 21 -1.60 -1.86 9.65
C ILE A 21 -0.58 -0.71 9.78
N LEU A 22 0.72 -1.02 9.67
CA LEU A 22 1.77 -0.01 9.76
C LEU A 22 1.71 1.00 8.61
N VAL A 23 1.42 0.55 7.39
CA VAL A 23 1.24 1.44 6.24
C VAL A 23 0.04 2.35 6.45
N LEU A 24 -1.11 1.81 6.90
CA LEU A 24 -2.28 2.64 7.22
C LEU A 24 -1.98 3.71 8.28
N GLU A 25 -1.26 3.34 9.33
CA GLU A 25 -0.86 4.27 10.39
C GLU A 25 0.16 5.31 9.89
N ALA A 26 1.12 4.92 9.05
CA ALA A 26 2.05 5.84 8.41
C ALA A 26 1.33 6.84 7.50
N THR A 27 0.39 6.35 6.68
CA THR A 27 -0.47 7.19 5.83
C THR A 27 -1.29 8.15 6.68
N ARG A 28 -1.85 7.70 7.82
CA ARG A 28 -2.60 8.55 8.75
C ARG A 28 -1.74 9.67 9.31
N ARG A 29 -0.48 9.39 9.65
CA ARG A 29 0.45 10.39 10.22
C ARG A 29 0.95 11.41 9.21
N ILE A 30 1.13 11.02 7.94
CA ILE A 30 1.71 11.88 6.90
C ILE A 30 0.64 12.69 6.15
N ILE A 31 -0.46 12.05 5.76
CA ILE A 31 -1.49 12.65 4.88
C ILE A 31 -2.75 13.04 5.66
N GLY A 32 -3.01 12.38 6.80
CA GLY A 32 -4.22 12.56 7.59
C GLY A 32 -5.16 11.35 7.53
N SER A 33 -6.29 11.41 8.25
CA SER A 33 -7.19 10.27 8.46
C SER A 33 -8.09 9.92 7.27
N ALA A 34 -8.30 10.85 6.33
CA ALA A 34 -9.23 10.65 5.22
C ALA A 34 -8.86 9.43 4.36
N LEU A 35 -7.60 9.33 3.93
CA LEU A 35 -7.16 8.24 3.05
C LEU A 35 -7.16 6.87 3.75
N PRO A 36 -6.63 6.70 4.98
CA PRO A 36 -6.74 5.44 5.73
C PRO A 36 -8.19 4.98 5.91
N ILE A 37 -9.12 5.89 6.21
CA ILE A 37 -10.55 5.54 6.35
C ILE A 37 -11.08 4.93 5.07
N VAL A 38 -10.82 5.56 3.91
CA VAL A 38 -11.25 5.06 2.61
C VAL A 38 -10.67 3.65 2.36
N VAL A 39 -9.37 3.46 2.60
CA VAL A 39 -8.74 2.14 2.43
C VAL A 39 -9.37 1.10 3.35
N THR A 40 -9.57 1.41 4.63
CA THR A 40 -10.21 0.50 5.59
C THR A 40 -11.62 0.11 5.14
N VAL A 41 -12.42 1.05 4.62
CA VAL A 41 -13.75 0.75 4.08
C VAL A 41 -13.66 -0.22 2.90
N PHE A 42 -12.73 -0.03 1.97
CA PHE A 42 -12.56 -0.95 0.83
C PHE A 42 -11.99 -2.32 1.22
N LEU A 43 -11.15 -2.39 2.27
CA LEU A 43 -10.71 -3.66 2.84
C LEU A 43 -11.87 -4.41 3.48
N LEU A 44 -12.72 -3.71 4.24
CA LEU A 44 -13.94 -4.28 4.81
C LEU A 44 -14.89 -4.75 3.70
N TYR A 45 -15.09 -3.97 2.65
CA TYR A 45 -15.87 -4.38 1.49
C TYR A 45 -15.31 -5.63 0.82
N SER A 46 -13.98 -5.71 0.65
CA SER A 46 -13.31 -6.88 0.07
C SER A 46 -13.55 -8.16 0.88
N TYR A 47 -13.66 -8.05 2.20
CA TYR A 47 -13.96 -9.18 3.08
C TYR A 47 -15.48 -9.48 3.13
N PHE A 48 -16.31 -8.47 3.31
CA PHE A 48 -17.76 -8.57 3.50
C PHE A 48 -18.58 -8.55 2.20
N GLY A 49 -17.95 -8.65 1.03
CA GLY A 49 -18.66 -8.63 -0.25
C GLY A 49 -19.80 -9.65 -0.39
N GLN A 50 -19.71 -10.78 0.35
CA GLN A 50 -20.73 -11.84 0.33
C GLN A 50 -22.08 -11.43 0.93
N ILE A 51 -22.09 -10.48 1.87
CA ILE A 51 -23.31 -9.99 2.53
C ILE A 51 -23.90 -8.76 1.85
N MET A 52 -23.26 -8.23 0.81
CA MET A 52 -23.72 -7.03 0.10
C MET A 52 -24.87 -7.37 -0.86
N PRO A 53 -25.89 -6.50 -0.99
CA PRO A 53 -27.02 -6.76 -1.86
C PRO A 53 -26.75 -6.41 -3.33
N GLY A 54 -27.35 -7.17 -4.24
CA GLY A 54 -27.45 -6.84 -5.67
C GLY A 54 -26.11 -6.86 -6.40
N PHE A 55 -25.87 -5.86 -7.25
CA PHE A 55 -24.70 -5.78 -8.14
C PHE A 55 -23.35 -5.61 -7.40
N PHE A 56 -23.38 -5.11 -6.17
CA PHE A 56 -22.17 -4.96 -5.33
C PHE A 56 -21.78 -6.26 -4.62
N ALA A 57 -22.57 -7.34 -4.77
CA ALA A 57 -22.27 -8.63 -4.16
C ALA A 57 -21.11 -9.32 -4.90
N HIS A 58 -20.14 -9.81 -4.15
CA HIS A 58 -19.13 -10.74 -4.66
C HIS A 58 -18.88 -11.83 -3.62
N ARG A 59 -18.12 -12.88 -3.97
CA ARG A 59 -17.89 -14.04 -3.08
C ARG A 59 -17.23 -13.71 -1.73
N GLY A 60 -16.77 -12.47 -1.52
CA GLY A 60 -15.86 -12.10 -0.44
C GLY A 60 -14.48 -12.75 -0.63
N TYR A 61 -13.47 -12.15 -0.02
CA TYR A 61 -12.11 -12.70 0.02
C TYR A 61 -11.74 -13.05 1.46
N SER A 62 -11.06 -14.18 1.66
CA SER A 62 -10.50 -14.52 2.97
C SER A 62 -9.42 -13.51 3.36
N LEU A 63 -9.24 -13.30 4.67
CA LEU A 63 -8.17 -12.41 5.17
C LEU A 63 -6.79 -12.84 4.65
N GLU A 64 -6.55 -14.14 4.56
CA GLU A 64 -5.30 -14.70 4.03
C GLU A 64 -5.05 -14.24 2.60
N ARG A 65 -6.07 -14.33 1.73
CA ARG A 65 -5.97 -13.88 0.35
C ARG A 65 -5.80 -12.37 0.24
N ILE A 66 -6.50 -11.59 1.08
CA ILE A 66 -6.37 -10.13 1.10
C ILE A 66 -4.94 -9.75 1.50
N ILE A 67 -4.40 -10.35 2.56
CA ILE A 67 -3.04 -10.09 3.04
C ILE A 67 -2.02 -10.49 1.97
N GLU A 68 -2.14 -11.69 1.40
CA GLU A 68 -1.24 -12.16 0.35
C GLU A 68 -1.26 -11.24 -0.87
N HIS A 69 -2.44 -10.79 -1.30
CA HIS A 69 -2.57 -9.89 -2.43
C HIS A 69 -1.95 -8.50 -2.16
N LEU A 70 -2.13 -7.95 -0.95
CA LEU A 70 -1.61 -6.63 -0.60
C LEU A 70 -0.12 -6.63 -0.25
N TYR A 71 0.39 -7.72 0.32
CA TYR A 71 1.78 -7.79 0.76
C TYR A 71 2.70 -8.38 -0.31
N SER A 72 2.28 -9.46 -0.96
CA SER A 72 3.09 -10.20 -1.94
C SER A 72 2.68 -9.94 -3.40
N GLY A 73 1.53 -9.28 -3.62
CA GLY A 73 1.05 -8.97 -4.96
C GLY A 73 1.82 -7.82 -5.63
N THR A 74 1.82 -7.83 -6.95
CA THR A 74 2.49 -6.82 -7.79
C THR A 74 1.78 -5.46 -7.77
N GLU A 75 0.52 -5.42 -7.35
CA GLU A 75 -0.27 -4.20 -7.18
C GLU A 75 -0.40 -3.79 -5.70
N GLY A 76 0.21 -4.55 -4.79
CA GLY A 76 0.19 -4.31 -3.36
C GLY A 76 1.17 -3.22 -2.91
N ILE A 77 1.47 -3.23 -1.60
CA ILE A 77 2.32 -2.25 -0.92
C ILE A 77 3.71 -2.16 -1.56
N PHE A 78 4.31 -3.31 -1.88
CA PHE A 78 5.63 -3.39 -2.52
C PHE A 78 5.55 -3.49 -4.05
N GLY A 79 4.40 -3.14 -4.60
CA GLY A 79 4.09 -3.28 -6.01
C GLY A 79 4.53 -2.11 -6.89
N ILE A 80 3.90 -2.03 -8.05
CA ILE A 80 4.10 -0.98 -9.06
C ILE A 80 4.05 0.44 -8.46
N PRO A 81 3.11 0.83 -7.59
CA PRO A 81 3.04 2.19 -7.07
C PRO A 81 4.30 2.61 -6.29
N LEU A 82 4.86 1.68 -5.49
CA LEU A 82 6.11 1.93 -4.77
C LEU A 82 7.28 2.01 -5.74
N GLY A 83 7.35 1.11 -6.72
CA GLY A 83 8.41 1.11 -7.73
C GLY A 83 8.43 2.39 -8.57
N VAL A 84 7.26 2.88 -9.00
CA VAL A 84 7.11 4.14 -9.73
C VAL A 84 7.52 5.32 -8.83
N SER A 85 7.14 5.31 -7.55
CA SER A 85 7.52 6.36 -6.60
C SER A 85 9.03 6.39 -6.36
N ALA A 86 9.67 5.23 -6.18
CA ALA A 86 11.10 5.13 -5.96
C ALA A 86 11.95 5.49 -7.19
N SER A 87 11.46 5.20 -8.39
CA SER A 87 12.23 5.42 -9.63
C SER A 87 12.07 6.84 -10.18
N PHE A 88 10.87 7.40 -10.11
CA PHE A 88 10.56 8.70 -10.72
C PHE A 88 10.44 9.80 -9.67
N VAL A 89 9.54 9.63 -8.70
CA VAL A 89 9.20 10.68 -7.74
C VAL A 89 10.36 11.01 -6.80
N PHE A 90 11.07 9.99 -6.31
CA PHE A 90 12.22 10.17 -5.43
C PHE A 90 13.31 11.05 -6.06
N LEU A 91 13.61 10.88 -7.35
CA LEU A 91 14.64 11.65 -8.04
C LEU A 91 14.28 13.14 -8.09
N PHE A 92 13.03 13.47 -8.39
CA PHE A 92 12.55 14.86 -8.37
C PHE A 92 12.59 15.46 -6.96
N ILE A 93 12.19 14.71 -5.93
CA ILE A 93 12.27 15.15 -4.53
C ILE A 93 13.74 15.37 -4.13
N LEU A 94 14.64 14.46 -4.49
CA LEU A 94 16.06 14.55 -4.17
C LEU A 94 16.70 15.77 -4.82
N PHE A 95 16.52 15.95 -6.13
CA PHE A 95 17.03 17.13 -6.83
C PHE A 95 16.43 18.43 -6.27
N GLY A 96 15.12 18.46 -6.01
CA GLY A 96 14.45 19.60 -5.39
C GLY A 96 15.04 19.94 -4.01
N ALA A 97 15.30 18.93 -3.17
CA ALA A 97 15.90 19.10 -1.86
C ALA A 97 17.35 19.62 -1.95
N VAL A 98 18.15 19.10 -2.88
CA VAL A 98 19.52 19.57 -3.13
C VAL A 98 19.52 21.03 -3.60
N LEU A 99 18.68 21.38 -4.58
CA LEU A 99 18.56 22.75 -5.10
C LEU A 99 18.11 23.74 -4.03
N ASN A 100 17.20 23.32 -3.14
CA ASN A 100 16.76 24.14 -2.01
C ASN A 100 17.91 24.36 -1.01
N LYS A 101 18.70 23.32 -0.71
CA LYS A 101 19.83 23.39 0.23
C LYS A 101 21.04 24.15 -0.30
N THR A 102 21.35 24.08 -1.60
CA THR A 102 22.47 24.83 -2.20
C THR A 102 22.15 26.31 -2.40
N GLY A 103 20.92 26.76 -2.10
CA GLY A 103 20.51 28.15 -2.24
C GLY A 103 20.23 28.58 -3.68
N MET A 104 20.33 27.66 -4.66
CA MET A 104 19.98 27.93 -6.06
C MET A 104 18.49 28.27 -6.24
N GLY A 105 17.61 27.81 -5.35
CA GLY A 105 16.19 28.21 -5.35
C GLY A 105 15.96 29.72 -5.20
N LYS A 106 16.93 30.47 -4.62
CA LYS A 106 16.86 31.93 -4.47
C LYS A 106 17.36 32.71 -5.70
N PHE A 107 17.91 32.03 -6.73
CA PHE A 107 18.34 32.68 -7.97
C PHE A 107 17.22 32.79 -9.01
N PHE A 108 16.04 32.23 -8.72
CA PHE A 108 14.85 32.26 -9.58
C PHE A 108 13.73 33.17 -9.02
N THR A 109 14.04 34.05 -8.07
CA THR A 109 13.16 35.13 -7.58
C THR A 109 13.98 36.40 -7.47
#